data_AF-A0A6P6U0Q0-F1
#
_entry.id   AF-A0A6P6U0Q0-F1
#
_cell.length_a   1.000
_cell.length_b   1.000
_cell.length_c   1.000
_cell.angle_alpha   90.00
_cell.angle_beta   90.00
_cell.angle_gamma   90.00
#
_symmetry.space_group_name_H-M   'P 1'
#
loop_
_entity.id
_entity.type
_entity.pdbx_description
1 polymer ?
#
loop_
_entity_poly.entity_id
_entity_poly.type
_entity_poly.pdbx_seq_one_letter_code
_entity_poly.pdbx_strand_id
1 'polypeptide(L)'
;MEWWKRLPRKVAAKVVSVGFGDFLSHLPVADRDRKLPVALAERWWDSTNSFHLPFGEMTLTPLDFTCITGVAVGGLPIPWDYNVRENANYIKEQLGWVPAFASAGAIRVTDILSFYKDKAIDENDDVQLAHLTRAFFLHMLGRTLLSNTAETIHLCCLPALEDVERIGDYNWGGAGMATLYRFMSAVSRRLTKSLGGYSFVWEDERDVLPTMWRWRSCNRANRQSPSTVEHFRRAIDTINPENVNWLPFPAMALPSRYLKSKELTATRLLLDGPMGRFYYLGERVIRQVYACVCAKQPPYRPSDMYSTDTISGNRLHDVLHGLPIASLYPDPPPYATYDEFVRSRLMKPMTSSTLAPNGKECRAFTELVAI
;
A
#
# COMPACT_ATOMS: atom_id res chain seq x y z
N MET A 1 -4.47 -4.41 -18.09
CA MET A 1 -4.25 -3.03 -18.58
C MET A 1 -4.02 -3.07 -20.09
N GLU A 2 -5.08 -2.94 -20.90
CA GLU A 2 -4.97 -3.06 -22.37
C GLU A 2 -4.17 -1.91 -23.02
N TRP A 3 -4.16 -0.73 -22.37
CA TRP A 3 -3.49 0.45 -22.90
C TRP A 3 -1.97 0.30 -22.99
N TRP A 4 -1.35 -0.46 -22.09
CA TRP A 4 0.09 -0.77 -22.12
C TRP A 4 0.55 -1.38 -23.45
N LYS A 5 -0.23 -2.32 -24.00
CA LYS A 5 0.10 -3.02 -25.25
C LYS A 5 -0.01 -2.12 -26.49
N ARG A 6 -0.59 -0.92 -26.35
CA ARG A 6 -0.84 0.03 -27.43
C ARG A 6 0.10 1.24 -27.39
N LEU A 7 1.04 1.28 -26.43
CA LEU A 7 2.00 2.38 -26.34
C LEU A 7 3.05 2.32 -27.46
N PRO A 8 3.54 3.48 -27.93
CA PRO A 8 4.72 3.56 -28.77
C PRO A 8 5.92 2.84 -28.14
N ARG A 9 6.77 2.24 -28.98
CA ARG A 9 7.92 1.42 -28.52
C ARG A 9 8.85 2.18 -27.58
N LYS A 10 9.11 3.46 -27.88
CA LYS A 10 9.97 4.34 -27.04
C LYS A 10 9.39 4.52 -25.63
N VAL A 11 8.08 4.76 -25.50
CA VAL A 11 7.41 4.90 -24.20
C VAL A 11 7.42 3.58 -23.43
N ALA A 12 7.09 2.47 -24.10
CA ALA A 12 7.14 1.16 -23.46
C ALA A 12 8.56 0.80 -22.97
N ALA A 13 9.58 1.04 -23.78
CA ALA A 13 10.98 0.85 -23.40
C ALA A 13 11.36 1.73 -22.19
N LYS A 14 10.90 2.98 -22.17
CA LYS A 14 11.15 3.90 -21.05
C LYS A 14 10.55 3.40 -19.74
N VAL A 15 9.31 2.95 -19.76
CA VAL A 15 8.63 2.42 -18.57
C VAL A 15 9.35 1.18 -18.02
N VAL A 16 9.86 0.32 -18.91
CA VAL A 16 10.70 -0.82 -18.50
C VAL A 16 12.02 -0.35 -17.90
N SER A 17 12.70 0.62 -18.53
CA SER A 17 14.01 1.10 -18.07
C SER A 17 13.95 1.75 -16.68
N VAL A 18 12.84 2.41 -16.33
CA VAL A 18 12.64 3.00 -15.01
C VAL A 18 12.10 2.01 -13.96
N GLY A 19 12.12 0.70 -14.25
CA GLY A 19 11.89 -0.35 -13.26
C GLY A 19 10.43 -0.81 -13.09
N PHE A 20 9.50 -0.40 -13.96
CA PHE A 20 8.10 -0.80 -13.87
C PHE A 20 7.73 -1.99 -14.78
N GLY A 21 8.71 -2.57 -15.48
CA GLY A 21 8.49 -3.73 -16.36
C GLY A 21 7.87 -4.93 -15.63
N ASP A 22 8.48 -5.33 -14.51
CA ASP A 22 7.98 -6.43 -13.68
C ASP A 22 6.56 -6.15 -13.17
N PHE A 23 6.32 -4.93 -12.69
CA PHE A 23 5.01 -4.50 -12.21
C PHE A 23 3.92 -4.68 -13.25
N LEU A 24 4.18 -4.24 -14.48
CA LEU A 24 3.22 -4.36 -15.58
C LEU A 24 2.99 -5.82 -16.00
N SER A 25 4.02 -6.65 -15.94
CA SER A 25 3.89 -8.10 -16.18
C SER A 25 3.07 -8.79 -15.09
N HIS A 26 3.04 -8.21 -13.89
CA HIS A 26 2.39 -8.76 -12.71
C HIS A 26 0.94 -8.33 -12.53
N LEU A 27 0.47 -7.32 -13.27
CA LEU A 27 -0.89 -6.80 -13.13
C LEU A 27 -1.94 -7.87 -13.41
N PRO A 28 -2.99 -7.97 -12.58
CA PRO A 28 -4.05 -8.94 -12.78
C PRO A 28 -4.79 -8.71 -14.11
N VAL A 29 -5.08 -9.80 -14.82
CA VAL A 29 -5.79 -9.79 -16.11
C VAL A 29 -7.31 -9.71 -15.95
N ALA A 30 -7.83 -10.05 -14.77
CA ALA A 30 -9.26 -10.09 -14.46
C ALA A 30 -9.61 -9.33 -13.16
N ASP A 31 -10.88 -8.95 -13.03
CA ASP A 31 -11.42 -8.39 -11.80
C ASP A 31 -11.34 -9.44 -10.68
N ARG A 32 -10.80 -9.03 -9.52
CA ARG A 32 -10.49 -9.93 -8.41
C ARG A 32 -11.46 -9.72 -7.26
N ASP A 33 -11.72 -10.81 -6.53
CA ASP A 33 -12.76 -10.84 -5.51
C ASP A 33 -12.33 -10.11 -4.23
N ARG A 34 -12.79 -8.87 -4.07
CA ARG A 34 -12.45 -7.99 -2.93
C ARG A 34 -12.88 -8.52 -1.55
N LYS A 35 -13.60 -9.63 -1.47
CA LYS A 35 -14.10 -10.19 -0.20
C LYS A 35 -12.98 -10.56 0.78
N LEU A 36 -11.86 -11.14 0.30
CA LEU A 36 -10.73 -11.48 1.18
C LEU A 36 -10.03 -10.22 1.71
N PRO A 37 -9.60 -9.26 0.87
CA PRO A 37 -9.06 -8.00 1.35
C PRO A 37 -9.97 -7.27 2.33
N VAL A 38 -11.30 -7.28 2.13
CA VAL A 38 -12.26 -6.70 3.07
C VAL A 38 -12.27 -7.44 4.41
N ALA A 39 -12.30 -8.78 4.41
CA ALA A 39 -12.22 -9.56 5.64
C ALA A 39 -10.89 -9.36 6.40
N LEU A 40 -9.78 -9.16 5.67
CA LEU A 40 -8.49 -8.79 6.26
C LEU A 40 -8.49 -7.37 6.84
N ALA A 41 -9.13 -6.42 6.16
CA ALA A 41 -9.24 -5.04 6.64
C ALA A 41 -10.00 -4.94 7.97
N GLU A 42 -10.93 -5.85 8.26
CA GLU A 42 -11.59 -5.94 9.57
C GLU A 42 -10.64 -6.33 10.71
N ARG A 43 -9.46 -6.90 10.40
CA ARG A 43 -8.41 -7.23 11.37
C ARG A 43 -7.29 -6.20 11.43
N TRP A 44 -7.39 -5.12 10.67
CA TRP A 44 -6.39 -4.06 10.62
C TRP A 44 -6.56 -3.06 11.78
N TRP A 45 -5.49 -2.78 12.50
CA TRP A 45 -5.45 -1.72 13.52
C TRP A 45 -4.63 -0.54 13.03
N ASP A 46 -5.28 0.62 12.89
CA ASP A 46 -4.63 1.90 12.56
C ASP A 46 -3.67 2.42 13.65
N SER A 47 -3.74 1.86 14.87
CA SER A 47 -2.84 2.20 15.97
C SER A 47 -1.43 1.66 15.80
N THR A 48 -1.27 0.66 14.95
CA THR A 48 0.00 -0.05 14.72
C THR A 48 0.27 -0.30 13.24
N ASN A 49 -0.69 0.01 12.35
CA ASN A 49 -0.67 -0.31 10.92
C ASN A 49 -0.31 -1.78 10.67
N SER A 50 -1.01 -2.67 11.38
CA SER A 50 -0.82 -4.11 11.33
C SER A 50 -2.16 -4.84 11.45
N PHE A 51 -2.20 -6.05 10.93
CA PHE A 51 -3.25 -7.04 11.18
C PHE A 51 -3.06 -7.68 12.55
N HIS A 52 -4.17 -7.88 13.24
CA HIS A 52 -4.22 -8.62 14.50
C HIS A 52 -4.93 -9.93 14.25
N LEU A 53 -4.14 -11.00 14.19
CA LEU A 53 -4.59 -12.36 13.93
C LEU A 53 -4.60 -13.16 15.24
N PRO A 54 -5.26 -14.33 15.30
CA PRO A 54 -5.33 -15.16 16.50
C PRO A 54 -3.98 -15.48 17.15
N PHE A 55 -2.90 -15.43 16.37
CA PHE A 55 -1.56 -15.79 16.81
C PHE A 55 -0.57 -14.63 16.93
N GLY A 56 -0.97 -13.38 16.64
CA GLY A 56 -0.01 -12.27 16.63
C GLY A 56 -0.33 -11.14 15.66
N GLU A 57 0.54 -10.14 15.70
CA GLU A 57 0.56 -9.07 14.69
C GLU A 57 1.28 -9.52 13.42
N MET A 58 0.74 -9.08 12.28
CA MET A 58 1.36 -9.22 10.97
C MET A 58 1.11 -7.99 10.11
N THR A 59 1.92 -7.74 9.10
CA THR A 59 1.64 -6.67 8.13
C THR A 59 2.29 -6.96 6.78
N LEU A 60 2.05 -6.11 5.79
CA LEU A 60 2.78 -6.16 4.52
C LEU A 60 4.19 -5.62 4.73
N THR A 61 5.22 -6.45 4.59
CA THR A 61 6.59 -5.91 4.71
C THR A 61 6.99 -5.18 3.43
N PRO A 62 7.96 -4.24 3.48
CA PRO A 62 8.56 -3.64 2.31
C PRO A 62 9.05 -4.66 1.28
N LEU A 63 9.64 -5.77 1.72
CA LEU A 63 10.07 -6.86 0.84
C LEU A 63 8.87 -7.61 0.22
N ASP A 64 7.84 -7.93 1.00
CA ASP A 64 6.62 -8.56 0.49
C ASP A 64 5.99 -7.72 -0.63
N PHE A 65 5.81 -6.42 -0.37
CA PHE A 65 5.26 -5.51 -1.37
C PHE A 65 6.09 -5.51 -2.65
N THR A 66 7.41 -5.44 -2.49
CA THR A 66 8.36 -5.39 -3.62
C THR A 66 8.34 -6.67 -4.44
N CYS A 67 8.36 -7.84 -3.81
CA CYS A 67 8.36 -9.11 -4.53
C CYS A 67 7.01 -9.40 -5.20
N ILE A 68 5.88 -9.02 -4.57
CA ILE A 68 4.55 -9.26 -5.12
C ILE A 68 4.24 -8.29 -6.26
N THR A 69 4.54 -7.01 -6.07
CA THR A 69 4.23 -5.99 -7.07
C THR A 69 5.30 -5.92 -8.14
N GLY A 70 6.57 -6.08 -7.80
CA GLY A 70 7.70 -5.78 -8.67
C GLY A 70 8.20 -4.33 -8.53
N VAL A 71 7.54 -3.50 -7.70
CA VAL A 71 7.91 -2.10 -7.43
C VAL A 71 8.65 -2.02 -6.10
N ALA A 72 9.91 -1.58 -6.14
CA ALA A 72 10.75 -1.50 -4.96
C ALA A 72 10.23 -0.46 -3.95
N VAL A 73 10.29 -0.83 -2.67
CA VAL A 73 10.11 0.08 -1.54
C VAL A 73 11.48 0.61 -1.12
N GLY A 74 11.59 1.93 -1.01
CA GLY A 74 12.85 2.66 -0.86
C GLY A 74 13.10 3.58 -2.06
N GLY A 75 14.20 4.32 -2.04
CA GLY A 75 14.51 5.34 -3.05
C GLY A 75 14.35 6.76 -2.53
N LEU A 76 14.33 7.73 -3.43
CA LEU A 76 14.19 9.14 -3.09
C LEU A 76 12.75 9.45 -2.63
N PRO A 77 12.57 10.37 -1.66
CA PRO A 77 11.26 10.92 -1.35
C PRO A 77 10.60 11.51 -2.60
N ILE A 78 9.31 11.26 -2.78
CA ILE A 78 8.55 11.85 -3.89
C ILE A 78 8.35 13.35 -3.58
N PRO A 79 8.68 14.26 -4.50
CA PRO A 79 8.46 15.69 -4.33
C PRO A 79 6.97 16.03 -4.49
N TRP A 80 6.16 15.72 -3.48
CA TRP A 80 4.73 16.03 -3.50
C TRP A 80 4.50 17.54 -3.50
N ASP A 81 3.84 18.06 -4.54
CA ASP A 81 3.43 19.47 -4.59
C ASP A 81 1.92 19.62 -4.74
N TYR A 82 1.24 19.96 -3.64
CA TYR A 82 -0.21 20.16 -3.64
C TYR A 82 -0.64 21.47 -4.31
N ASN A 83 0.30 22.39 -4.59
CA ASN A 83 0.02 23.67 -5.25
C ASN A 83 -0.01 23.56 -6.78
N VAL A 84 0.34 22.40 -7.36
CA VAL A 84 0.25 22.13 -8.81
C VAL A 84 -1.11 22.53 -9.39
N ARG A 85 -2.19 22.33 -8.63
CA ARG A 85 -3.58 22.67 -9.02
C ARG A 85 -3.78 24.16 -9.36
N GLU A 86 -2.93 25.03 -8.84
CA GLU A 86 -3.01 26.49 -9.02
C GLU A 86 -2.29 26.95 -10.29
N ASN A 87 -1.50 26.08 -10.91
CA ASN A 87 -0.69 26.40 -12.09
C ASN A 87 -1.12 25.59 -13.33
N ALA A 88 -2.21 26.01 -13.96
CA ALA A 88 -2.72 25.37 -15.18
C ALA A 88 -1.72 25.38 -16.35
N ASN A 89 -0.84 26.40 -16.42
CA ASN A 89 0.19 26.47 -17.46
C ASN A 89 1.23 25.36 -17.28
N TYR A 90 1.71 25.16 -16.05
CA TYR A 90 2.60 24.05 -15.73
C TYR A 90 1.96 22.69 -16.04
N ILE A 91 0.68 22.49 -15.66
CA ILE A 91 -0.04 21.24 -16.00
C ILE A 91 -0.09 21.02 -17.52
N LYS A 92 -0.42 22.07 -18.28
CA LYS A 92 -0.46 22.03 -19.75
C LYS A 92 0.92 21.74 -20.34
N GLU A 93 1.98 22.31 -19.78
CA GLU A 93 3.36 22.08 -20.23
C GLU A 93 3.80 20.64 -19.99
N GLN A 94 3.45 20.06 -18.83
CA GLN A 94 3.86 18.70 -18.47
C GLN A 94 3.05 17.60 -19.17
N LEU A 95 1.76 17.83 -19.42
CA LEU A 95 0.84 16.83 -19.97
C LEU A 95 0.46 17.09 -21.43
N GLY A 96 0.59 18.32 -21.92
CA GLY A 96 0.09 18.73 -23.24
C GLY A 96 -1.40 19.08 -23.25
N TRP A 97 -2.09 18.98 -22.11
CA TRP A 97 -3.47 19.45 -21.91
C TRP A 97 -3.73 19.79 -20.44
N VAL A 98 -4.83 20.49 -20.19
CA VAL A 98 -5.32 20.76 -18.83
C VAL A 98 -6.54 19.85 -18.57
N PRO A 99 -6.44 18.87 -17.67
CA PRO A 99 -7.57 18.03 -17.27
C PRO A 99 -8.72 18.85 -16.67
N ALA A 100 -9.96 18.41 -16.86
CA ALA A 100 -11.15 19.13 -16.37
C ALA A 100 -11.15 19.35 -14.84
N PHE A 101 -10.60 18.40 -14.07
CA PHE A 101 -10.52 18.45 -12.61
C PHE A 101 -9.16 18.97 -12.09
N ALA A 102 -8.35 19.58 -12.96
CA ALA A 102 -7.02 20.08 -12.61
C ALA A 102 -7.03 21.08 -11.45
N SER A 103 -8.04 21.98 -11.40
CA SER A 103 -8.19 22.96 -10.31
C SER A 103 -8.53 22.32 -8.96
N ALA A 104 -9.10 21.10 -8.96
CA ALA A 104 -9.29 20.28 -7.77
C ALA A 104 -8.04 19.46 -7.42
N GLY A 105 -6.94 19.62 -8.16
CA GLY A 105 -5.69 18.89 -7.95
C GLY A 105 -5.75 17.42 -8.35
N ALA A 106 -6.67 17.02 -9.23
CA ALA A 106 -6.84 15.62 -9.60
C ALA A 106 -7.17 15.42 -11.09
N ILE A 107 -6.93 14.20 -11.56
CA ILE A 107 -7.35 13.74 -12.90
C ILE A 107 -8.18 12.47 -12.72
N ARG A 108 -9.36 12.38 -13.35
CA ARG A 108 -10.05 11.08 -13.46
C ARG A 108 -9.27 10.19 -14.40
N VAL A 109 -9.02 8.96 -14.00
CA VAL A 109 -8.14 8.08 -14.76
C VAL A 109 -8.71 7.74 -16.15
N THR A 110 -10.03 7.83 -16.30
CA THR A 110 -10.76 7.75 -17.57
C THR A 110 -10.53 8.94 -18.49
N ASP A 111 -10.30 10.15 -17.96
CA ASP A 111 -10.02 11.36 -18.76
C ASP A 111 -8.67 11.24 -19.48
N ILE A 112 -7.70 10.53 -18.88
CA ILE A 112 -6.41 10.24 -19.53
C ILE A 112 -6.63 9.34 -20.75
N LEU A 113 -7.42 8.27 -20.58
CA LEU A 113 -7.71 7.35 -21.68
C LEU A 113 -8.49 8.03 -22.80
N SER A 114 -9.51 8.83 -22.48
CA SER A 114 -10.31 9.53 -23.48
C SER A 114 -9.49 10.52 -24.28
N PHE A 115 -8.55 11.23 -23.65
CA PHE A 115 -7.67 12.17 -24.32
C PHE A 115 -6.72 11.51 -25.32
N TYR A 116 -6.21 10.31 -25.01
CA TYR A 116 -5.25 9.60 -25.87
C TYR A 116 -5.86 8.55 -26.80
N LYS A 117 -7.14 8.20 -26.66
CA LYS A 117 -7.77 7.09 -27.39
C LYS A 117 -7.62 7.21 -28.92
N ASP A 118 -7.82 8.41 -29.44
CA ASP A 118 -7.87 8.71 -30.88
C ASP A 118 -6.78 9.69 -31.32
N LYS A 119 -5.82 9.98 -30.43
CA LYS A 119 -4.74 10.94 -30.70
C LYS A 119 -3.60 10.24 -31.43
N ALA A 120 -3.29 10.69 -32.65
CA ALA A 120 -2.08 10.27 -33.35
C ALA A 120 -0.85 10.83 -32.61
N ILE A 121 0.09 9.97 -32.25
CA ILE A 121 1.34 10.33 -31.58
C ILE A 121 2.46 10.21 -32.59
N ASP A 122 3.18 11.32 -32.82
CA ASP A 122 4.40 11.28 -33.63
C ASP A 122 5.53 10.66 -32.81
N GLU A 123 6.00 9.48 -33.21
CA GLU A 123 7.10 8.79 -32.53
C GLU A 123 8.47 9.48 -32.69
N ASN A 124 8.55 10.53 -33.52
CA ASN A 124 9.73 11.38 -33.66
C ASN A 124 9.64 12.67 -32.83
N ASP A 125 8.50 12.97 -32.23
CA ASP A 125 8.31 14.13 -31.36
C ASP A 125 8.55 13.74 -29.89
N ASP A 126 9.75 14.02 -29.41
CA ASP A 126 10.14 13.69 -28.04
C ASP A 126 9.28 14.41 -26.98
N VAL A 127 8.70 15.58 -27.30
CA VAL A 127 7.81 16.29 -26.39
C VAL A 127 6.49 15.53 -26.24
N GLN A 128 5.90 15.09 -27.35
CA GLN A 128 4.68 14.26 -27.30
C GLN A 128 4.90 12.93 -26.60
N LEU A 129 6.06 12.31 -26.80
CA LEU A 129 6.43 11.06 -26.11
C LEU A 129 6.61 11.28 -24.61
N ALA A 130 7.21 12.40 -24.19
CA ALA A 130 7.32 12.75 -22.78
C ALA A 130 5.95 12.98 -22.14
N HIS A 131 5.06 13.75 -22.78
CA HIS A 131 3.66 13.95 -22.34
C HIS A 131 2.94 12.62 -22.17
N LEU A 132 3.01 11.75 -23.18
CA LEU A 132 2.39 10.42 -23.15
C LEU A 132 2.98 9.56 -22.03
N THR A 133 4.29 9.63 -21.79
CA THR A 133 4.94 8.87 -20.72
C THR A 133 4.40 9.29 -19.36
N ARG A 134 4.35 10.60 -19.05
CA ARG A 134 3.80 11.12 -17.79
C ARG A 134 2.32 10.76 -17.62
N ALA A 135 1.53 10.92 -18.67
CA ALA A 135 0.13 10.53 -18.67
C ALA A 135 -0.06 9.03 -18.42
N PHE A 136 0.78 8.19 -19.02
CA PHE A 136 0.77 6.74 -18.78
C PHE A 136 1.08 6.40 -17.32
N PHE A 137 2.09 7.04 -16.72
CA PHE A 137 2.39 6.85 -15.30
C PHE A 137 1.23 7.30 -14.41
N LEU A 138 0.64 8.47 -14.64
CA LEU A 138 -0.52 8.95 -13.89
C LEU A 138 -1.71 7.97 -13.96
N HIS A 139 -2.00 7.46 -15.16
CA HIS A 139 -3.05 6.45 -15.33
C HIS A 139 -2.71 5.14 -14.60
N MET A 140 -1.49 4.63 -14.80
CA MET A 140 -1.06 3.38 -14.20
C MET A 140 -1.09 3.46 -12.69
N LEU A 141 -0.47 4.49 -12.10
CA LEU A 141 -0.48 4.74 -10.65
C LEU A 141 -1.92 4.90 -10.14
N GLY A 142 -2.74 5.72 -10.80
CA GLY A 142 -4.15 5.96 -10.42
C GLY A 142 -5.07 4.75 -10.54
N ARG A 143 -4.81 3.81 -11.46
CA ARG A 143 -5.55 2.53 -11.54
C ARG A 143 -5.07 1.49 -10.54
N THR A 144 -3.85 1.64 -10.02
CA THR A 144 -3.17 0.55 -9.30
C THR A 144 -2.65 1.03 -7.94
N LEU A 145 -1.37 1.39 -7.83
CA LEU A 145 -0.67 1.70 -6.58
C LEU A 145 -1.36 2.77 -5.75
N LEU A 146 -1.78 3.86 -6.40
CA LEU A 146 -2.36 5.05 -5.79
C LEU A 146 -3.88 5.14 -6.02
N SER A 147 -4.51 4.01 -6.36
CA SER A 147 -5.95 3.99 -6.66
C SER A 147 -6.80 4.38 -5.47
N ASN A 148 -7.93 5.02 -5.76
CA ASN A 148 -8.91 5.43 -4.77
C ASN A 148 -10.32 5.08 -5.24
N THR A 149 -11.31 5.29 -4.38
CA THR A 149 -12.72 4.99 -4.68
C THR A 149 -13.35 5.95 -5.69
N ALA A 150 -12.71 7.08 -5.98
CA ALA A 150 -13.18 8.07 -6.96
C ALA A 150 -12.59 7.84 -8.37
N GLU A 151 -11.74 6.82 -8.54
CA GLU A 151 -11.00 6.55 -9.78
C GLU A 151 -10.21 7.77 -10.29
N THR A 152 -9.60 8.52 -9.36
CA THR A 152 -8.76 9.67 -9.66
C THR A 152 -7.31 9.45 -9.24
N ILE A 153 -6.40 10.21 -9.85
CA ILE A 153 -5.01 10.36 -9.42
C ILE A 153 -4.78 11.82 -9.02
N HIS A 154 -4.13 12.04 -7.87
CA HIS A 154 -3.79 13.37 -7.39
C HIS A 154 -2.59 13.94 -8.15
N LEU A 155 -2.69 15.19 -8.61
CA LEU A 155 -1.67 15.89 -9.40
C LEU A 155 -0.41 16.25 -8.60
N CYS A 156 -0.43 16.10 -7.27
CA CYS A 156 0.75 16.38 -6.44
C CYS A 156 1.96 15.51 -6.76
N CYS A 157 1.77 14.38 -7.45
CA CYS A 157 2.88 13.53 -7.91
C CYS A 157 3.51 13.99 -9.23
N LEU A 158 2.92 14.97 -9.92
CA LEU A 158 3.38 15.43 -11.23
C LEU A 158 4.85 15.89 -11.25
N PRO A 159 5.38 16.59 -10.22
CA PRO A 159 6.79 16.96 -10.18
C PRO A 159 7.74 15.76 -10.25
N ALA A 160 7.34 14.62 -9.68
CA ALA A 160 8.13 13.38 -9.72
C ALA A 160 8.14 12.71 -11.10
N LEU A 161 7.27 13.17 -12.01
CA LEU A 161 7.15 12.67 -13.38
C LEU A 161 7.77 13.63 -14.41
N GLU A 162 8.20 14.84 -14.02
CA GLU A 162 8.80 15.83 -14.91
C GLU A 162 10.02 15.26 -15.64
N ASP A 163 11.00 14.79 -14.87
CA ASP A 163 12.17 14.11 -15.40
C ASP A 163 11.86 12.61 -15.56
N VAL A 164 11.53 12.25 -16.80
CA VAL A 164 11.12 10.91 -17.18
C VAL A 164 12.22 9.87 -16.90
N GLU A 165 13.50 10.26 -16.90
CA GLU A 165 14.62 9.36 -16.60
C GLU A 165 14.69 9.01 -15.12
N ARG A 166 14.25 9.92 -14.25
CA ARG A 166 14.34 9.79 -12.80
C ARG A 166 13.09 9.24 -12.14
N ILE A 167 12.04 8.94 -12.92
CA ILE A 167 10.79 8.36 -12.39
C ILE A 167 11.09 7.12 -11.54
N GLY A 168 12.02 6.28 -11.96
CA GLY A 168 12.36 5.04 -11.25
C GLY A 168 13.10 5.22 -9.93
N ASP A 169 13.65 6.41 -9.66
CA ASP A 169 14.47 6.68 -8.47
C ASP A 169 13.60 6.92 -7.22
N TYR A 170 12.33 7.27 -7.41
CA TYR A 170 11.43 7.65 -6.32
C TYR A 170 10.77 6.44 -5.66
N ASN A 171 10.41 6.61 -4.38
CA ASN A 171 9.80 5.57 -3.54
C ASN A 171 8.32 5.31 -3.86
N TRP A 172 8.00 4.93 -5.10
CA TRP A 172 6.65 4.58 -5.52
C TRP A 172 6.10 3.35 -4.79
N GLY A 173 6.96 2.41 -4.41
CA GLY A 173 6.55 1.25 -3.59
C GLY A 173 6.05 1.70 -2.22
N GLY A 174 6.78 2.61 -1.57
CA GLY A 174 6.39 3.19 -0.29
C GLY A 174 5.10 4.01 -0.38
N ALA A 175 4.92 4.79 -1.45
CA ALA A 175 3.68 5.52 -1.71
C ALA A 175 2.49 4.57 -1.93
N GLY A 176 2.68 3.48 -2.67
CA GLY A 176 1.67 2.43 -2.85
C GLY A 176 1.28 1.75 -1.54
N MET A 177 2.26 1.44 -0.68
CA MET A 177 2.01 0.92 0.67
C MET A 177 1.28 1.93 1.56
N ALA A 178 1.67 3.21 1.54
CA ALA A 178 1.00 4.27 2.29
C ALA A 178 -0.47 4.40 1.89
N THR A 179 -0.77 4.40 0.59
CA THR A 179 -2.15 4.40 0.08
C THR A 179 -2.92 3.16 0.54
N LEU A 180 -2.30 1.97 0.46
CA LEU A 180 -2.93 0.75 0.97
C LEU A 180 -3.26 0.89 2.47
N TYR A 181 -2.32 1.35 3.30
CA TYR A 181 -2.52 1.52 4.74
C TYR A 181 -3.66 2.50 5.06
N ARG A 182 -3.73 3.63 4.32
CA ARG A 182 -4.82 4.60 4.44
C ARG A 182 -6.19 3.96 4.24
N PHE A 183 -6.34 3.12 3.20
CA PHE A 183 -7.61 2.46 2.88
C PHE A 183 -7.92 1.30 3.83
N MET A 184 -6.90 0.55 4.28
CA MET A 184 -7.08 -0.49 5.31
C MET A 184 -7.60 0.12 6.62
N SER A 185 -7.00 1.23 7.07
CA SER A 185 -7.48 1.99 8.24
C SER A 185 -8.90 2.52 8.01
N ALA A 186 -9.19 3.09 6.83
CA ALA A 186 -10.51 3.62 6.52
C ALA A 186 -11.61 2.53 6.54
N VAL A 187 -11.34 1.36 5.99
CA VAL A 187 -12.30 0.23 5.97
C VAL A 187 -12.47 -0.35 7.36
N SER A 188 -11.37 -0.59 8.10
CA SER A 188 -11.42 -1.08 9.49
C SER A 188 -12.27 -0.19 10.39
N ARG A 189 -12.14 1.14 10.23
CA ARG A 189 -12.89 2.14 10.98
C ARG A 189 -14.26 2.49 10.41
N ARG A 190 -14.72 1.75 9.39
CA ARG A 190 -16.01 1.95 8.70
C ARG A 190 -16.18 3.36 8.10
N LEU A 191 -15.09 4.04 7.80
CA LEU A 191 -15.08 5.34 7.10
C LEU A 191 -15.34 5.17 5.60
N THR A 192 -15.02 4.01 5.03
CA THR A 192 -15.37 3.63 3.66
C THR A 192 -15.68 2.14 3.58
N LYS A 193 -16.45 1.73 2.57
CA LYS A 193 -16.78 0.31 2.31
C LYS A 193 -15.84 -0.34 1.30
N SER A 194 -15.07 0.46 0.57
CA SER A 194 -14.28 0.02 -0.57
C SER A 194 -12.80 0.31 -0.35
N LEU A 195 -11.97 -0.70 -0.61
CA LEU A 195 -10.52 -0.55 -0.61
C LEU A 195 -10.05 0.18 -1.87
N GLY A 196 -9.05 1.04 -1.68
CA GLY A 196 -8.17 1.57 -2.72
C GLY A 196 -6.75 1.03 -2.54
N GLY A 197 -5.79 1.65 -3.23
CA GLY A 197 -4.41 1.18 -3.33
C GLY A 197 -4.30 -0.19 -4.01
N TYR A 198 -3.10 -0.77 -3.99
CA TYR A 198 -2.86 -2.10 -4.57
C TYR A 198 -3.36 -3.23 -3.65
N SER A 199 -4.65 -3.23 -3.30
CA SER A 199 -5.29 -4.20 -2.41
C SER A 199 -5.23 -5.65 -2.92
N PHE A 200 -4.99 -5.85 -4.22
CA PHE A 200 -4.76 -7.16 -4.82
C PHE A 200 -3.45 -7.82 -4.38
N VAL A 201 -2.54 -7.10 -3.72
CA VAL A 201 -1.33 -7.67 -3.12
C VAL A 201 -1.64 -8.87 -2.22
N TRP A 202 -2.84 -8.89 -1.62
CA TRP A 202 -3.32 -9.96 -0.73
C TRP A 202 -3.94 -11.15 -1.43
N GLU A 203 -4.09 -11.08 -2.76
CA GLU A 203 -4.78 -12.09 -3.54
C GLU A 203 -3.87 -12.81 -4.54
N ASP A 204 -2.61 -12.42 -4.68
CA ASP A 204 -1.70 -12.90 -5.72
C ASP A 204 -1.70 -14.44 -5.82
N GLU A 205 -1.86 -14.94 -7.05
CA GLU A 205 -2.01 -16.36 -7.36
C GLU A 205 -0.70 -17.03 -7.75
N ARG A 206 0.34 -16.24 -8.01
CA ARG A 206 1.71 -16.76 -8.09
C ARG A 206 2.01 -17.34 -6.71
N ASP A 207 2.69 -18.47 -6.65
CA ASP A 207 3.03 -19.19 -5.41
C ASP A 207 4.05 -18.44 -4.50
N VAL A 208 3.96 -17.10 -4.52
CA VAL A 208 4.89 -16.06 -4.09
C VAL A 208 4.29 -15.26 -2.92
N LEU A 209 3.03 -15.52 -2.53
CA LEU A 209 2.52 -14.99 -1.27
C LEU A 209 3.15 -15.76 -0.09
N PRO A 210 3.80 -15.08 0.85
CA PRO A 210 4.38 -15.71 2.03
C PRO A 210 3.38 -16.17 3.05
N THR A 211 2.55 -15.25 3.49
CA THR A 211 2.17 -15.29 4.90
C THR A 211 0.76 -15.83 5.06
N MET A 212 0.15 -16.24 3.95
CA MET A 212 -1.28 -16.51 3.83
C MET A 212 -1.57 -17.68 2.86
N TRP A 213 -0.58 -18.51 2.50
CA TRP A 213 -0.72 -19.46 1.39
C TRP A 213 -1.74 -20.60 1.59
N ARG A 214 -2.35 -20.77 2.77
CA ARG A 214 -3.39 -21.81 2.96
C ARG A 214 -4.83 -21.38 2.61
N TRP A 215 -5.15 -20.08 2.45
CA TRP A 215 -6.54 -19.65 2.21
C TRP A 215 -7.13 -20.08 0.87
N ARG A 216 -6.33 -19.97 -0.21
CA ARG A 216 -6.78 -20.30 -1.57
C ARG A 216 -6.63 -21.79 -1.88
N SER A 217 -5.64 -22.49 -1.32
CA SER A 217 -5.42 -23.92 -1.59
C SER A 217 -6.48 -24.83 -0.96
N CYS A 218 -6.99 -24.52 0.24
CA CYS A 218 -8.14 -25.23 0.82
C CYS A 218 -9.44 -25.06 -0.01
N ASN A 219 -9.54 -23.97 -0.78
CA ASN A 219 -10.67 -23.67 -1.66
C ASN A 219 -10.48 -24.15 -3.12
N ARG A 220 -9.28 -24.58 -3.54
CA ARG A 220 -9.09 -25.17 -4.89
C ARG A 220 -9.86 -26.48 -5.05
N ALA A 221 -9.95 -27.28 -3.98
CA ALA A 221 -10.70 -28.53 -3.97
C ALA A 221 -12.23 -28.32 -4.02
N ASN A 222 -12.73 -27.12 -3.73
CA ASN A 222 -14.16 -26.86 -3.54
C ASN A 222 -14.64 -25.58 -4.24
N ARG A 223 -14.25 -25.39 -5.51
CA ARG A 223 -14.73 -24.32 -6.41
C ARG A 223 -16.26 -24.30 -6.66
N GLN A 224 -17.04 -25.13 -5.96
CA GLN A 224 -18.47 -25.28 -6.20
C GLN A 224 -19.35 -24.25 -5.47
N SER A 225 -18.79 -23.41 -4.57
CA SER A 225 -19.56 -22.37 -3.86
C SER A 225 -18.87 -21.01 -3.89
N PRO A 226 -19.60 -19.89 -4.15
CA PRO A 226 -19.02 -18.55 -4.06
C PRO A 226 -18.57 -18.27 -2.63
N SER A 227 -17.27 -18.05 -2.42
CA SER A 227 -16.73 -17.64 -1.13
C SER A 227 -17.34 -16.30 -0.70
N THR A 228 -17.97 -16.23 0.47
CA THR A 228 -18.51 -15.01 1.06
C THR A 228 -17.46 -14.32 1.95
N VAL A 229 -17.68 -13.06 2.35
CA VAL A 229 -16.83 -12.41 3.37
C VAL A 229 -16.82 -13.23 4.67
N GLU A 230 -17.97 -13.81 5.04
CA GLU A 230 -18.12 -14.67 6.21
C GLU A 230 -17.26 -15.95 6.14
N HIS A 231 -17.08 -16.51 4.95
CA HIS A 231 -16.15 -17.62 4.73
C HIS A 231 -14.72 -17.22 5.07
N PHE A 232 -14.28 -16.06 4.58
CA PHE A 232 -12.94 -15.56 4.87
C PHE A 232 -12.75 -15.19 6.33
N ARG A 233 -13.75 -14.57 6.98
CA ARG A 233 -13.71 -14.27 8.43
C ARG A 233 -13.48 -15.53 9.26
N ARG A 234 -14.32 -16.56 9.06
CA ARG A 234 -14.23 -17.81 9.84
C ARG A 234 -12.89 -18.48 9.67
N ALA A 235 -12.38 -18.50 8.45
CA ALA A 235 -11.06 -19.05 8.26
C ALA A 235 -10.03 -18.15 8.99
N ILE A 236 -10.12 -16.80 8.94
CA ILE A 236 -9.19 -15.82 9.59
C ILE A 236 -9.17 -16.01 11.09
N ASP A 237 -10.28 -16.43 11.68
CA ASP A 237 -10.36 -16.75 13.10
C ASP A 237 -9.71 -18.09 13.47
N THR A 238 -9.48 -18.99 12.51
CA THR A 238 -8.91 -20.34 12.75
C THR A 238 -7.46 -20.51 12.29
N ILE A 239 -6.86 -19.48 11.69
CA ILE A 239 -5.46 -19.55 11.26
C ILE A 239 -4.52 -19.68 12.46
N ASN A 240 -3.52 -20.55 12.33
CA ASN A 240 -2.44 -20.70 13.28
C ASN A 240 -1.07 -20.43 12.62
N PRO A 241 0.01 -20.29 13.40
CA PRO A 241 1.31 -19.96 12.86
C PRO A 241 1.94 -21.00 11.92
N GLU A 242 1.51 -22.25 11.98
CA GLU A 242 1.96 -23.34 11.09
C GLU A 242 1.34 -23.21 9.70
N ASN A 243 0.28 -22.41 9.57
CA ASN A 243 -0.37 -22.14 8.29
C ASN A 243 0.29 -20.99 7.52
N VAL A 244 1.27 -20.32 8.12
CA VAL A 244 1.95 -19.14 7.60
C VAL A 244 3.34 -19.53 7.09
N ASN A 245 3.66 -19.21 5.83
CA ASN A 245 5.04 -19.26 5.37
C ASN A 245 5.75 -17.94 5.75
N TRP A 246 6.54 -18.02 6.81
CA TRP A 246 7.28 -16.89 7.38
C TRP A 246 8.48 -16.45 6.53
N LEU A 247 8.94 -17.30 5.61
CA LEU A 247 10.08 -17.06 4.71
C LEU A 247 9.69 -17.35 3.25
N PRO A 248 8.89 -16.48 2.64
CA PRO A 248 8.38 -16.62 1.27
C PRO A 248 9.40 -16.64 0.17
N PHE A 249 10.43 -15.83 0.36
CA PHE A 249 11.43 -15.50 -0.62
C PHE A 249 12.75 -16.06 -0.09
N PRO A 250 12.83 -17.40 0.15
CA PRO A 250 13.99 -18.00 0.78
C PRO A 250 15.16 -17.85 -0.17
N ALA A 251 16.16 -17.06 0.23
CA ALA A 251 17.46 -16.96 -0.42
C ALA A 251 17.46 -16.87 -1.98
N MET A 252 16.36 -16.44 -2.60
CA MET A 252 16.35 -16.11 -4.01
C MET A 252 17.40 -15.02 -4.21
N ALA A 253 18.15 -15.10 -5.30
CA ALA A 253 18.97 -13.98 -5.75
C ALA A 253 18.01 -12.83 -6.10
N LEU A 254 17.63 -12.05 -5.08
CA LEU A 254 16.81 -10.88 -5.25
C LEU A 254 17.55 -9.95 -6.21
N PRO A 255 16.87 -9.40 -7.23
CA PRO A 255 17.45 -8.34 -8.04
C PRO A 255 18.06 -7.26 -7.14
N SER A 256 19.20 -6.70 -7.54
CA SER A 256 19.90 -5.66 -6.74
C SER A 256 18.97 -4.51 -6.33
N ARG A 257 18.04 -4.14 -7.23
CA ARG A 257 16.99 -3.13 -6.97
C ARG A 257 16.04 -3.45 -5.80
N TYR A 258 15.94 -4.71 -5.35
CA TYR A 258 15.07 -5.12 -4.24
C TYR A 258 15.80 -5.26 -2.91
N LEU A 259 17.14 -5.17 -2.91
CA LEU A 259 17.93 -5.29 -1.69
C LEU A 259 17.58 -4.21 -0.67
N LYS A 260 17.30 -2.98 -1.13
CA LYS A 260 16.88 -1.91 -0.23
C LYS A 260 15.57 -2.23 0.49
N SER A 261 14.61 -2.82 -0.20
CA SER A 261 13.33 -3.23 0.39
C SER A 261 13.51 -4.35 1.42
N LYS A 262 14.46 -5.25 1.18
CA LYS A 262 14.87 -6.26 2.17
C LYS A 262 15.47 -5.60 3.42
N GLU A 263 16.37 -4.64 3.28
CA GLU A 263 16.90 -3.88 4.42
C GLU A 263 15.80 -3.18 5.21
N LEU A 264 14.91 -2.47 4.51
CA LEU A 264 13.81 -1.70 5.11
C LEU A 264 12.80 -2.57 5.86
N THR A 265 12.71 -3.86 5.54
CA THR A 265 11.87 -4.81 6.29
C THR A 265 12.31 -4.95 7.75
N ALA A 266 13.60 -4.73 8.05
CA ALA A 266 14.12 -4.75 9.42
C ALA A 266 14.21 -3.35 10.06
N THR A 267 13.30 -2.44 9.69
CA THR A 267 13.31 -1.05 10.16
C THR A 267 11.94 -0.56 10.63
N ARG A 268 11.94 0.55 11.38
CA ARG A 268 10.80 1.44 11.50
C ARG A 268 10.88 2.46 10.37
N LEU A 269 9.92 2.43 9.45
CA LEU A 269 9.90 3.24 8.24
C LEU A 269 8.65 4.11 8.21
N LEU A 270 8.79 5.39 7.88
CA LEU A 270 7.66 6.26 7.55
C LEU A 270 7.40 6.17 6.05
N LEU A 271 6.24 5.63 5.69
CA LEU A 271 5.76 5.57 4.32
C LEU A 271 5.08 6.91 4.00
N ASP A 272 5.42 7.51 2.87
CA ASP A 272 4.89 8.81 2.45
C ASP A 272 4.09 8.66 1.16
N GLY A 273 2.89 9.21 1.12
CA GLY A 273 1.96 9.07 0.00
C GLY A 273 1.02 10.27 -0.13
N PRO A 274 0.21 10.32 -1.21
CA PRO A 274 -0.64 11.47 -1.50
C PRO A 274 -1.80 11.66 -0.51
N MET A 275 -2.02 10.70 0.39
CA MET A 275 -3.09 10.71 1.39
C MET A 275 -2.57 10.74 2.83
N GLY A 276 -1.29 11.07 3.01
CA GLY A 276 -0.63 11.19 4.30
C GLY A 276 0.53 10.21 4.49
N ARG A 277 1.10 10.26 5.69
CA ARG A 277 2.24 9.45 6.12
C ARG A 277 1.79 8.35 7.08
N PHE A 278 2.39 7.17 6.95
CA PHE A 278 2.02 6.00 7.75
C PHE A 278 3.26 5.23 8.17
N TYR A 279 3.36 4.91 9.46
CA TYR A 279 4.44 4.06 9.94
C TYR A 279 4.27 2.60 9.49
N TYR A 280 5.33 2.02 8.95
CA TYR A 280 5.64 0.60 8.99
C TYR A 280 6.53 0.32 10.20
N LEU A 281 6.13 -0.65 11.02
CA LEU A 281 6.76 -0.96 12.31
C LEU A 281 7.37 -2.38 12.27
N GLY A 282 8.53 -2.54 11.64
CA GLY A 282 9.21 -3.84 11.51
C GLY A 282 9.47 -4.53 12.85
N GLU A 283 9.71 -3.74 13.91
CA GLU A 283 9.91 -4.22 15.29
C GLU A 283 8.69 -4.95 15.89
N ARG A 284 7.49 -4.76 15.33
CA ARG A 284 6.26 -5.42 15.80
C ARG A 284 5.99 -6.73 15.06
N VAL A 285 6.60 -6.92 13.91
CA VAL A 285 6.43 -8.08 13.03
C VAL A 285 7.71 -8.90 12.90
N ILE A 286 8.49 -8.97 13.98
CA ILE A 286 9.80 -9.64 14.07
C ILE A 286 9.81 -11.06 13.48
N ARG A 287 8.69 -11.78 13.62
CA ARG A 287 8.55 -13.13 13.06
C ARG A 287 8.59 -13.15 11.52
N GLN A 288 8.13 -12.09 10.87
CA GLN A 288 8.25 -11.89 9.42
C GLN A 288 9.65 -11.39 9.01
N VAL A 289 10.38 -10.75 9.93
CA VAL A 289 11.71 -10.17 9.65
C VAL A 289 12.82 -11.21 9.79
N TYR A 290 12.85 -11.96 10.89
CA TYR A 290 14.00 -12.81 11.25
C TYR A 290 13.74 -14.31 11.22
N ALA A 291 12.50 -14.75 11.01
CA ALA A 291 12.05 -16.15 11.05
C ALA A 291 12.40 -16.90 12.36
N CYS A 292 11.54 -17.80 12.82
CA CYS A 292 11.71 -18.55 14.09
C CYS A 292 11.82 -17.69 15.37
N VAL A 293 11.93 -16.36 15.28
CA VAL A 293 11.85 -15.43 16.41
C VAL A 293 10.41 -14.98 16.58
N CYS A 294 9.79 -15.33 17.70
CA CYS A 294 8.48 -14.82 18.07
C CYS A 294 8.64 -13.81 19.21
N ALA A 295 8.30 -12.55 18.98
CA ALA A 295 8.16 -11.59 20.07
C ALA A 295 6.96 -12.04 20.91
N LYS A 296 7.15 -12.26 22.22
CA LYS A 296 6.03 -12.62 23.10
C LYS A 296 5.11 -11.42 23.37
N GLN A 297 5.65 -10.20 23.33
CA GLN A 297 4.91 -8.93 23.41
C GLN A 297 5.45 -7.92 22.38
N PRO A 298 4.58 -7.27 21.58
CA PRO A 298 5.00 -6.20 20.68
C PRO A 298 5.48 -4.95 21.45
N PRO A 299 6.49 -4.20 20.97
CA PRO A 299 6.92 -2.93 21.56
C PRO A 299 5.78 -1.89 21.66
N TYR A 300 6.00 -0.74 22.30
CA TYR A 300 5.04 0.36 22.20
C TYR A 300 5.08 1.00 20.80
N ARG A 301 3.92 1.45 20.31
CA ARG A 301 3.86 2.27 19.09
C ARG A 301 4.60 3.60 19.31
N PRO A 302 5.12 4.24 18.25
CA PRO A 302 5.65 5.60 18.33
C PRO A 302 4.61 6.58 18.92
N SER A 303 5.07 7.58 19.69
CA SER A 303 4.19 8.58 20.31
C SER A 303 3.50 9.48 19.27
N ASP A 304 4.11 9.64 18.11
CA ASP A 304 3.68 10.43 16.96
C ASP A 304 2.91 9.60 15.91
N MET A 305 2.44 8.39 16.26
CA MET A 305 1.73 7.47 15.35
C MET A 305 0.55 8.13 14.61
N TYR A 306 -0.12 9.11 15.24
CA TYR A 306 -1.28 9.80 14.68
C TYR A 306 -1.01 11.26 14.29
N SER A 307 0.24 11.71 14.39
CA SER A 307 0.65 13.09 14.10
C SER A 307 1.87 13.11 13.19
N THR A 308 1.93 12.17 12.24
CA THR A 308 3.07 11.97 11.33
C THR A 308 3.27 13.13 10.35
N ASP A 309 2.23 13.92 10.13
CA ASP A 309 2.24 15.19 9.39
C ASP A 309 3.09 16.26 10.09
N THR A 310 3.20 16.21 11.41
CA THR A 310 4.01 17.16 12.21
C THR A 310 5.52 16.85 12.17
N ILE A 311 5.92 15.67 11.68
CA ILE A 311 7.32 15.26 11.63
C ILE A 311 8.04 16.05 10.53
N SER A 312 9.15 16.70 10.89
CA SER A 312 9.95 17.55 10.00
C SER A 312 11.46 17.45 10.30
N GLY A 313 12.28 18.10 9.47
CA GLY A 313 13.73 18.20 9.66
C GLY A 313 14.45 16.85 9.62
N ASN A 314 15.52 16.72 10.39
CA ASN A 314 16.36 15.51 10.44
C ASN A 314 15.56 14.26 10.84
N ARG A 315 14.61 14.42 11.77
CA ARG A 315 13.76 13.30 12.17
C ARG A 315 12.96 12.73 11.00
N LEU A 316 12.38 13.61 10.16
CA LEU A 316 11.66 13.18 8.96
C LEU A 316 12.58 12.42 8.01
N HIS A 317 13.76 12.95 7.76
CA HIS A 317 14.78 12.29 6.95
C HIS A 317 15.08 10.88 7.49
N ASP A 318 15.38 10.73 8.78
CA ASP A 318 15.78 9.45 9.37
C ASP A 318 14.67 8.40 9.28
N VAL A 319 13.41 8.77 9.58
CA VAL A 319 12.30 7.83 9.51
C VAL A 319 11.89 7.49 8.07
N LEU A 320 12.10 8.38 7.10
CA LEU A 320 11.91 8.09 5.67
C LEU A 320 12.97 7.12 5.12
N HIS A 321 14.19 7.18 5.66
CA HIS A 321 15.28 6.26 5.31
C HIS A 321 15.25 4.93 6.07
N GLY A 322 14.40 4.83 7.09
CA GLY A 322 14.22 3.65 7.93
C GLY A 322 15.19 3.63 9.11
N LEU A 323 14.65 3.58 10.33
CA LEU A 323 15.42 3.39 11.55
C LEU A 323 15.62 1.89 11.81
N PRO A 324 16.87 1.38 11.84
CA PRO A 324 17.12 -0.03 12.09
C PRO A 324 16.54 -0.48 13.44
N ILE A 325 15.89 -1.66 13.47
CA ILE A 325 15.33 -2.21 14.71
C ILE A 325 16.40 -2.32 15.80
N ALA A 326 17.61 -2.74 15.44
CA ALA A 326 18.74 -2.88 16.35
C ALA A 326 19.14 -1.54 17.01
N SER A 327 18.92 -0.41 16.35
CA SER A 327 19.17 0.92 16.91
C SER A 327 18.08 1.36 17.89
N LEU A 328 16.85 0.87 17.70
CA LEU A 328 15.72 1.18 18.56
C LEU A 328 15.67 0.29 19.82
N TYR A 329 16.13 -0.96 19.68
CA TYR A 329 16.10 -1.98 20.73
C TYR A 329 17.44 -2.74 20.74
N PRO A 330 18.48 -2.20 21.39
CA PRO A 330 19.81 -2.81 21.45
C PRO A 330 19.81 -4.14 22.22
N ASP A 331 18.96 -4.23 23.26
CA ASP A 331 18.74 -5.43 24.06
C ASP A 331 17.32 -5.96 23.83
N PRO A 332 17.11 -7.28 23.66
CA PRO A 332 15.77 -7.83 23.51
C PRO A 332 14.97 -7.59 24.80
N PRO A 333 13.79 -6.93 24.76
CA PRO A 333 13.06 -6.56 25.97
C PRO A 333 12.54 -7.80 26.74
N PRO A 334 12.44 -7.74 28.09
CA PRO A 334 11.94 -8.83 28.92
C PRO A 334 10.45 -9.10 28.64
N TYR A 335 10.11 -10.38 28.43
CA TYR A 335 8.96 -10.79 27.63
C TYR A 335 7.70 -11.19 28.45
N ALA A 336 6.55 -10.53 28.23
CA ALA A 336 5.21 -10.99 28.65
C ALA A 336 4.47 -11.75 27.53
N THR A 337 3.35 -12.42 27.82
CA THR A 337 2.57 -13.19 26.82
C THR A 337 1.62 -12.30 26.00
N TYR A 338 1.44 -12.63 24.71
CA TYR A 338 0.59 -11.87 23.77
C TYR A 338 -0.87 -11.74 24.27
N ASP A 339 -1.36 -12.74 25.00
CA ASP A 339 -2.70 -12.75 25.59
C ASP A 339 -2.91 -11.63 26.62
N GLU A 340 -1.92 -11.32 27.46
CA GLU A 340 -2.01 -10.21 28.42
C GLU A 340 -2.03 -8.86 27.70
N PHE A 341 -1.27 -8.72 26.60
CA PHE A 341 -1.23 -7.51 25.78
C PHE A 341 -2.57 -7.25 25.07
N VAL A 342 -3.16 -8.28 24.45
CA VAL A 342 -4.47 -8.16 23.78
C VAL A 342 -5.57 -7.80 24.77
N ARG A 343 -5.62 -8.50 25.92
CA ARG A 343 -6.64 -8.28 26.97
C ARG A 343 -6.54 -6.91 27.64
N SER A 344 -5.33 -6.37 27.80
CA SER A 344 -5.12 -5.11 28.52
C SER A 344 -5.08 -3.87 27.63
N ARG A 345 -4.78 -4.00 26.32
CA ARG A 345 -4.49 -2.85 25.46
C ARG A 345 -5.17 -2.84 24.08
N LEU A 346 -5.65 -3.97 23.55
CA LEU A 346 -6.14 -4.01 22.15
C LEU A 346 -7.58 -4.48 21.96
N MET A 347 -8.19 -5.28 22.86
CA MET A 347 -9.60 -5.68 22.73
C MET A 347 -10.28 -5.99 24.08
N LYS A 348 -11.50 -5.45 24.30
CA LYS A 348 -12.61 -6.29 24.79
C LYS A 348 -13.16 -7.00 23.55
N PRO A 349 -13.21 -8.34 23.50
CA PRO A 349 -13.79 -9.05 22.36
C PRO A 349 -15.24 -8.62 22.15
N MET A 350 -15.68 -8.46 20.90
CA MET A 350 -17.10 -8.61 20.59
C MET A 350 -17.45 -10.10 20.76
N THR A 351 -17.68 -10.50 22.01
CA THR A 351 -18.33 -11.77 22.32
C THR A 351 -19.81 -11.64 22.00
N SER A 352 -20.32 -12.70 21.39
CA SER A 352 -21.71 -12.95 21.03
C SER A 352 -22.75 -12.40 22.00
N SER A 353 -23.77 -11.74 21.45
CA SER A 353 -25.15 -11.68 21.93
C SER A 353 -25.36 -11.84 23.44
N THR A 354 -25.20 -10.75 24.18
CA THR A 354 -26.14 -10.45 25.27
C THR A 354 -26.63 -9.04 25.05
N LEU A 355 -27.92 -8.92 24.74
CA LEU A 355 -28.69 -7.69 24.90
C LEU A 355 -28.37 -7.13 26.28
N ALA A 356 -27.74 -5.96 26.33
CA ALA A 356 -27.67 -5.16 27.55
C ALA A 356 -28.70 -4.03 27.43
N PRO A 357 -29.39 -3.71 28.54
CA PRO A 357 -30.63 -2.96 28.54
C PRO A 357 -30.40 -1.48 28.29
N ASN A 358 -31.45 -0.83 27.77
CA ASN A 358 -31.64 0.61 27.65
C ASN A 358 -30.76 1.47 28.57
N GLY A 359 -30.00 2.38 27.98
CA GLY A 359 -29.30 3.42 28.73
C GLY A 359 -28.49 4.30 27.79
N LYS A 360 -28.72 5.61 27.87
CA LYS A 360 -28.19 6.65 26.98
C LYS A 360 -26.69 6.92 27.23
N GLU A 361 -26.13 7.70 26.29
CA GLU A 361 -24.90 8.50 26.36
C GLU A 361 -23.57 7.76 26.04
N CYS A 362 -22.67 8.24 25.19
CA CYS A 362 -22.41 9.62 24.75
C CYS A 362 -22.02 9.68 23.26
N ARG A 363 -22.68 10.58 22.51
CA ARG A 363 -22.24 11.11 21.21
C ARG A 363 -21.25 12.26 21.46
N ALA A 364 -20.12 12.29 20.76
CA ALA A 364 -19.47 13.52 20.30
C ALA A 364 -18.35 13.18 19.31
N PHE A 365 -18.05 14.13 18.41
CA PHE A 365 -17.12 14.10 17.27
C PHE A 365 -17.65 13.54 15.94
N THR A 366 -18.72 14.19 15.46
CA THR A 366 -18.88 14.56 14.05
C THR A 366 -18.43 16.01 13.89
N GLU A 367 -17.43 16.29 13.05
CA GLU A 367 -17.37 17.40 12.09
C GLU A 367 -16.02 17.43 11.34
N LEU A 368 -16.06 17.90 10.09
CA LEU A 368 -14.96 18.16 9.14
C LEU A 368 -14.44 17.00 8.28
N VAL A 369 -15.24 16.59 7.28
CA VAL A 369 -14.75 16.36 5.91
C VAL A 369 -15.83 16.79 4.92
N ALA A 370 -15.78 18.05 4.51
CA ALA A 370 -16.36 18.55 3.27
C ALA A 370 -15.64 19.86 2.92
N ILE A 371 -14.63 19.73 2.05
CA ILE A 371 -14.20 20.63 0.96
C ILE A 371 -12.97 19.97 0.32
#